data_AF-A0A7C7YWJ6-F1
#
_entry.id   AF-A0A7C7YWJ6-F1
#
_cell.length_a   1.000
_cell.length_b   1.000
_cell.length_c   1.000
_cell.angle_alpha   90.00
_cell.angle_beta   90.00
_cell.angle_gamma   90.00
#
_symmetry.space_group_name_H-M   'P 1'
#
loop_
_entity.id
_entity.type
_entity.pdbx_description
1 polymer ?
#
loop_
_entity_poly.entity_id
_entity_poly.type
_entity_poly.pdbx_seq_one_letter_code
_entity_poly.pdbx_strand_id
1 'polypeptide(L)'
;MLTELQEADCLLDSFPFSGFNSLVDALSLSLPVICLRSPGLSGGLGAAVMESLNCAEECVATSPEEYITKAVRLARDPLLRLDLRQRLSLKRVLRVLSDPAIGAHFAAAVEWMRSEGPGSRGAPVLIEAGEAPRLLAG
;
A
#
# COMPACT_ATOMS: atom_id res chain seq x y z
N MET A 1 -13.77 11.21 11.02
CA MET A 1 -13.32 10.24 10.01
C MET A 1 -12.83 8.93 10.63
N LEU A 2 -11.89 8.95 11.59
CA LEU A 2 -11.45 7.72 12.27
C LEU A 2 -12.55 7.08 13.13
N THR A 3 -13.42 7.87 13.75
CA THR A 3 -14.53 7.37 14.58
C THR A 3 -15.54 6.56 13.75
N GLU A 4 -15.85 7.01 12.54
CA GLU A 4 -16.77 6.29 11.64
C GLU A 4 -16.14 4.99 11.10
N LEU A 5 -14.83 4.97 10.88
CA LEU A 5 -14.11 3.77 10.44
C LEU A 5 -14.00 2.69 11.53
N GLN A 6 -14.08 3.05 12.81
CA GLN A 6 -14.04 2.06 13.90
C GLN A 6 -15.25 1.12 13.88
N GLU A 7 -16.39 1.59 13.39
CA GLU A 7 -17.62 0.80 13.25
C GLU A 7 -17.65 -0.02 11.94
N ALA A 8 -16.69 0.21 11.04
CA ALA A 8 -16.64 -0.50 9.76
C ALA A 8 -16.08 -1.92 9.92
N ASP A 9 -16.57 -2.85 9.09
CA ASP A 9 -16.04 -4.22 8.97
C ASP A 9 -14.88 -4.31 7.97
N CYS A 10 -14.91 -3.49 6.92
CA CYS A 10 -13.89 -3.38 5.89
C CYS A 10 -13.93 -2.02 5.19
N LEU A 11 -12.84 -1.65 4.52
CA LEU A 11 -12.81 -0.53 3.58
C LEU A 11 -12.84 -1.06 2.14
N LEU A 12 -13.65 -0.44 1.29
CA LEU A 12 -13.64 -0.67 -0.15
C LEU A 12 -12.82 0.46 -0.79
N ASP A 13 -11.62 0.14 -1.27
CA ASP A 13 -10.74 1.12 -1.89
C ASP A 13 -11.30 1.55 -3.26
N SER A 14 -11.20 2.83 -3.57
CA SER A 14 -11.70 3.39 -4.82
C SER A 14 -10.75 3.07 -5.99
N PHE A 15 -11.32 2.95 -7.18
CA PHE A 15 -10.59 2.80 -8.43
C PHE A 15 -11.24 3.66 -9.53
N PRO A 16 -10.49 4.17 -10.51
CA PRO A 16 -9.07 3.91 -10.79
C PRO A 16 -8.09 4.68 -9.91
N PHE A 17 -8.58 5.56 -9.02
CA PHE A 17 -7.79 6.31 -8.07
C PHE A 17 -8.01 5.82 -6.63
N SER A 18 -6.98 5.20 -6.07
CA SER A 18 -6.93 4.67 -4.70
C SER A 18 -6.63 5.79 -3.70
N GLY A 19 -7.24 5.72 -2.53
CA GLY A 19 -7.04 6.69 -1.46
C GLY A 19 -5.95 6.26 -0.49
N PHE A 20 -4.77 6.91 -0.50
CA PHE A 20 -3.68 6.52 0.40
C PHE A 20 -3.95 6.86 1.87
N ASN A 21 -4.39 8.08 2.17
CA ASN A 21 -4.64 8.49 3.55
C ASN A 21 -5.76 7.63 4.18
N SER A 22 -6.85 7.41 3.43
CA SER A 22 -7.94 6.54 3.86
C SER A 22 -7.50 5.09 4.09
N LEU A 23 -6.59 4.58 3.24
CA LEU A 23 -5.95 3.28 3.43
C LEU A 23 -5.15 3.22 4.73
N VAL A 24 -4.30 4.23 5.00
CA VAL A 24 -3.51 4.31 6.23
C VAL A 24 -4.41 4.40 7.46
N ASP A 25 -5.49 5.18 7.41
CA ASP A 25 -6.47 5.29 8.49
C ASP A 25 -7.16 3.95 8.78
N ALA A 26 -7.60 3.24 7.74
CA ALA A 26 -8.19 1.92 7.85
C ALA A 26 -7.21 0.90 8.44
N LEU A 27 -5.98 0.83 7.92
CA LEU A 27 -4.96 -0.11 8.40
C LEU A 27 -4.48 0.21 9.81
N SER A 28 -4.53 1.48 10.24
CA SER A 28 -4.24 1.87 11.63
C SER A 28 -5.27 1.31 12.62
N LEU A 29 -6.48 1.02 12.15
CA LEU A 29 -7.55 0.34 12.88
C LEU A 29 -7.59 -1.17 12.62
N SER A 30 -6.57 -1.73 11.95
CA SER A 30 -6.50 -3.12 11.49
C SER A 30 -7.68 -3.52 10.59
N LEU A 31 -8.33 -2.56 9.94
CA LEU A 31 -9.47 -2.79 9.06
C LEU A 31 -9.00 -3.41 7.74
N PRO A 32 -9.55 -4.56 7.31
CA PRO A 32 -9.21 -5.12 6.00
C PRO A 32 -9.70 -4.22 4.88
N VAL A 33 -8.89 -4.08 3.82
CA VAL A 33 -9.17 -3.21 2.68
C VAL A 33 -9.26 -4.04 1.41
N ILE A 34 -10.35 -3.91 0.65
CA ILE A 34 -10.49 -4.55 -0.67
C ILE A 34 -9.99 -3.58 -1.74
N CYS A 35 -9.03 -4.03 -2.54
CA CYS A 35 -8.34 -3.25 -3.56
C CYS A 35 -8.57 -3.89 -4.94
N LEU A 36 -8.60 -3.07 -5.99
CA LEU A 36 -8.50 -3.53 -7.37
C LEU A 36 -7.07 -3.29 -7.87
N ARG A 37 -6.41 -4.33 -8.37
CA ARG A 37 -5.08 -4.23 -8.98
C ARG A 37 -5.15 -3.26 -10.16
N SER A 38 -4.26 -2.28 -10.15
CA SER A 38 -4.16 -1.26 -11.19
C SER A 38 -2.69 -0.95 -11.48
N PRO A 39 -2.32 -0.67 -12.74
CA PRO A 39 -0.98 -0.23 -13.06
C PRO A 39 -0.70 1.16 -12.50
N GLY A 40 0.49 1.34 -11.93
CA GLY A 40 0.96 2.62 -11.42
C GLY A 40 0.39 3.02 -10.05
N LEU A 41 0.96 4.08 -9.47
CA LEU A 41 0.68 4.50 -8.09
C LEU A 41 -0.74 4.99 -7.88
N SER A 42 -1.37 5.58 -8.90
CA SER A 42 -2.70 6.20 -8.75
C SER A 42 -3.77 5.22 -8.32
N GLY A 43 -3.71 3.95 -8.75
CA GLY A 43 -4.66 2.91 -8.35
C GLY A 43 -4.03 1.67 -7.70
N GLY A 44 -2.71 1.49 -7.80
CA GLY A 44 -2.03 0.28 -7.36
C GLY A 44 -1.56 0.28 -5.90
N LEU A 45 -1.65 1.42 -5.20
CA LEU A 45 -1.02 1.57 -3.89
C LEU A 45 -1.67 0.69 -2.82
N GLY A 46 -3.01 0.65 -2.75
CA GLY A 46 -3.73 -0.27 -1.87
C GLY A 46 -3.36 -1.73 -2.14
N ALA A 47 -3.26 -2.14 -3.40
CA ALA A 47 -2.87 -3.49 -3.77
C ALA A 47 -1.43 -3.82 -3.33
N ALA A 48 -0.47 -2.92 -3.58
CA ALA A 48 0.94 -3.10 -3.20
C ALA A 48 1.13 -3.22 -1.67
N VAL A 49 0.38 -2.45 -0.88
CA VAL A 49 0.41 -2.55 0.58
C VAL A 49 -0.16 -3.89 1.05
N MET A 50 -1.29 -4.33 0.49
CA MET A 50 -1.90 -5.63 0.86
C MET A 50 -1.02 -6.82 0.45
N GLU A 51 -0.29 -6.73 -0.66
CA GLU A 51 0.75 -7.70 -1.04
C GLU A 51 1.89 -7.73 -0.03
N SER A 52 2.42 -6.58 0.34
CA SER A 52 3.50 -6.46 1.33
C SER A 52 3.09 -7.00 2.71
N LEU A 53 1.79 -6.95 3.02
CA LEU A 53 1.19 -7.50 4.24
C LEU A 53 0.81 -8.99 4.12
N ASN A 54 1.07 -9.64 2.99
CA ASN A 54 0.68 -11.03 2.69
C ASN A 54 -0.84 -11.27 2.86
N CYS A 55 -1.65 -10.33 2.38
CA CYS A 55 -3.11 -10.40 2.41
C CYS A 55 -3.72 -10.24 1.00
N ALA A 56 -2.90 -10.37 -0.06
CA ALA A 56 -3.35 -10.13 -1.43
C ALA A 56 -4.42 -11.13 -1.90
N GLU A 57 -4.34 -12.39 -1.47
CA GLU A 57 -5.29 -13.43 -1.87
C GLU A 57 -6.74 -13.05 -1.51
N GLU A 58 -6.94 -12.49 -0.31
CA GLU A 58 -8.26 -12.16 0.22
C GLU A 58 -8.69 -10.73 -0.12
N CYS A 59 -7.73 -9.84 -0.38
CA CYS A 59 -7.98 -8.41 -0.45
C CYS A 59 -7.68 -7.76 -1.81
N VAL A 60 -6.93 -8.39 -2.71
CA VAL A 60 -6.55 -7.79 -4.00
C VAL A 60 -7.22 -8.52 -5.15
N ALA A 61 -8.20 -7.86 -5.76
CA ALA A 61 -8.87 -8.34 -6.95
C ALA A 61 -8.14 -7.92 -8.23
N THR A 62 -8.35 -8.67 -9.31
CA THR A 62 -7.81 -8.40 -10.66
C THR A 62 -8.90 -8.01 -11.66
N SER A 63 -10.18 -8.09 -11.27
CA SER A 63 -11.32 -7.59 -12.04
C SER A 63 -12.40 -6.99 -11.12
N PRO A 64 -13.31 -6.16 -11.65
CA PRO A 64 -14.46 -5.65 -10.89
C PRO A 64 -15.35 -6.76 -10.30
N GLU A 65 -15.54 -7.87 -11.02
CA GLU A 65 -16.33 -9.01 -10.55
C GLU A 65 -15.66 -9.71 -9.37
N GLU A 66 -14.34 -9.87 -9.43
CA GLU A 66 -13.54 -10.42 -8.33
C GLU A 66 -13.56 -9.47 -7.12
N TYR A 67 -13.50 -8.16 -7.35
CA TYR A 67 -13.60 -7.13 -6.30
C TYR A 67 -14.92 -7.27 -5.53
N ILE A 68 -16.05 -7.36 -6.25
CA ILE A 68 -17.37 -7.57 -5.65
C ILE A 68 -17.41 -8.91 -4.89
N THR A 69 -16.86 -9.97 -5.48
CA THR A 69 -16.83 -11.31 -4.88
C THR A 69 -16.08 -11.32 -3.55
N LYS A 70 -14.88 -10.71 -3.51
CA LYS A 70 -14.07 -10.59 -2.30
C LYS A 70 -14.75 -9.70 -1.25
N ALA A 71 -15.32 -8.57 -1.64
CA ALA A 71 -16.07 -7.68 -0.74
C ALA A 71 -17.26 -8.40 -0.09
N VAL A 72 -18.06 -9.12 -0.88
CA VAL A 72 -19.21 -9.90 -0.38
C VAL A 72 -18.75 -11.03 0.53
N ARG A 73 -17.69 -11.77 0.17
CA ARG A 73 -17.12 -12.82 1.03
C ARG A 73 -16.69 -12.25 2.37
N LEU A 74 -15.94 -11.15 2.35
CA LEU A 74 -15.46 -10.48 3.56
C LEU A 74 -16.62 -9.99 4.43
N ALA A 75 -17.69 -9.44 3.85
CA ALA A 75 -18.87 -8.99 4.58
C ALA A 75 -19.64 -10.16 5.23
N ARG A 76 -19.63 -11.36 4.61
CA ARG A 76 -20.38 -12.53 5.09
C ARG A 76 -19.60 -13.44 6.04
N ASP A 77 -18.27 -13.40 6.00
CA ASP A 77 -17.41 -14.31 6.75
C ASP A 77 -16.75 -13.60 7.96
N PRO A 78 -17.34 -13.70 9.16
CA PRO A 78 -16.77 -13.06 10.35
C PRO A 78 -15.45 -13.71 10.79
N LEU A 79 -15.20 -14.99 10.48
CA LEU A 79 -13.94 -15.67 10.82
C LEU A 79 -12.81 -15.14 9.95
N LEU A 80 -13.07 -14.94 8.65
CA LEU A 80 -12.13 -14.29 7.75
C LEU A 80 -11.82 -12.85 8.20
N ARG A 81 -12.82 -12.07 8.62
CA ARG A 81 -12.59 -10.72 9.15
C ARG A 81 -11.72 -10.72 10.40
N LEU A 82 -11.97 -11.65 11.33
CA LEU A 82 -11.19 -11.78 12.55
C LEU A 82 -9.72 -12.15 12.24
N ASP A 83 -9.52 -13.12 11.34
CA ASP A 83 -8.18 -13.53 10.90
C ASP A 83 -7.41 -12.38 10.21
N LEU A 84 -8.05 -11.67 9.28
CA LEU A 84 -7.44 -10.51 8.62
C LEU A 84 -7.10 -9.40 9.61
N ARG A 85 -7.98 -9.07 10.56
CA ARG A 85 -7.69 -8.08 11.61
C ARG A 85 -6.47 -8.46 12.45
N GLN A 86 -6.30 -9.75 12.78
CA GLN A 86 -5.11 -10.24 13.49
C GLN A 86 -3.85 -10.11 12.62
N ARG A 87 -3.94 -10.47 11.33
CA ARG A 87 -2.83 -10.34 10.38
C ARG A 87 -2.43 -8.88 10.15
N LEU A 88 -3.38 -7.95 10.20
CA LEU A 88 -3.22 -6.50 9.98
C LEU A 88 -2.92 -5.73 11.27
N SER A 89 -2.27 -6.36 12.27
CA SER A 89 -1.85 -5.65 13.48
C SER A 89 -1.04 -4.39 13.15
N LEU A 90 -1.26 -3.31 13.92
CA LEU A 90 -0.58 -2.02 13.73
C LEU A 90 0.94 -2.16 13.62
N LYS A 91 1.56 -3.06 14.39
CA LYS A 91 3.00 -3.33 14.33
C LYS A 91 3.47 -3.83 12.95
N ARG A 92 2.69 -4.68 12.29
CA ARG A 92 3.01 -5.20 10.95
C ARG A 92 2.77 -4.14 9.88
N VAL A 93 1.67 -3.39 9.99
CA VAL A 93 1.36 -2.25 9.12
C VAL A 93 2.49 -1.22 9.16
N LEU A 94 2.90 -0.78 10.36
CA LEU A 94 3.99 0.19 10.51
C LEU A 94 5.32 -0.31 9.96
N ARG A 95 5.61 -1.61 10.04
CA ARG A 95 6.83 -2.18 9.45
C ARG A 95 6.83 -2.08 7.92
N VAL A 96 5.67 -2.20 7.27
CA VAL A 96 5.55 -2.08 5.81
C VAL A 96 5.57 -0.61 5.37
N LEU A 97 4.94 0.27 6.14
CA LEU A 97 4.78 1.68 5.78
C LEU A 97 5.91 2.60 6.27
N SER A 98 6.81 2.09 7.11
CA SER A 98 7.89 2.89 7.69
C SER A 98 9.23 2.25 7.38
N ASP A 99 10.15 3.10 6.94
CA ASP A 99 11.56 2.77 6.83
C ASP A 99 12.34 3.68 7.79
N PRO A 100 13.02 3.12 8.81
CA PRO A 100 13.79 3.92 9.76
C PRO A 100 14.95 4.69 9.11
N ALA A 101 15.42 4.27 7.93
CA ALA A 101 16.47 4.93 7.18
C ALA A 101 15.95 5.94 6.16
N ILE A 102 14.62 6.18 6.08
CA ILE A 102 14.01 7.04 5.05
C ILE A 102 14.64 8.44 4.97
N GLY A 103 15.04 9.02 6.11
CA GLY A 103 15.71 10.31 6.14
C GLY A 103 17.09 10.28 5.47
N ALA A 104 17.84 9.20 5.64
CA ALA A 104 19.14 9.00 4.99
C ALA A 104 18.96 8.71 3.49
N HIS A 105 17.98 7.87 3.13
CA HIS A 105 17.63 7.60 1.73
C HIS A 105 17.25 8.88 0.99
N PHE A 106 16.42 9.72 1.61
CA PHE A 106 16.02 11.01 1.06
C PHE A 106 17.21 11.95 0.90
N ALA A 107 18.10 12.05 1.90
CA ALA A 107 19.30 12.87 1.81
C ALA A 107 20.22 12.41 0.66
N ALA A 108 20.47 11.11 0.53
CA ALA A 108 21.27 10.54 -0.56
C ALA A 108 20.64 10.82 -1.94
N ALA A 109 19.30 10.74 -2.05
CA ALA A 109 18.59 11.07 -3.29
C ALA A 109 18.76 12.55 -3.65
N VAL A 110 18.71 13.47 -2.68
CA VAL A 110 18.95 14.90 -2.90
C VAL A 110 20.39 15.17 -3.36
N GLU A 111 21.37 14.53 -2.73
CA GLU A 111 22.77 14.66 -3.11
C GLU A 111 23.03 14.14 -4.52
N TRP A 112 22.46 13.00 -4.87
CA TRP A 112 22.53 12.43 -6.22
C TRP A 112 21.87 13.33 -7.27
N MET A 113 20.66 13.84 -7.00
CA MET A 113 20.00 14.78 -7.92
C MET A 113 20.84 16.05 -8.13
N ARG A 114 21.55 16.51 -7.10
CA ARG A 114 22.44 17.67 -7.20
C ARG A 114 23.69 17.37 -8.04
N SER A 115 24.24 16.16 -7.97
CA SER A 115 25.41 15.78 -8.79
C SER A 115 25.07 15.55 -10.25
N GLU A 116 23.90 14.97 -10.54
CA GLU A 116 23.44 14.75 -11.92
C GLU A 116 23.02 16.07 -12.60
N GLY A 117 22.52 17.03 -11.82
CA GLY A 117 22.00 18.29 -12.34
C GLY A 117 20.67 18.11 -13.10
N PRO A 118 20.15 19.19 -13.72
CA PRO A 118 18.90 19.13 -14.46
C PRO A 118 19.07 18.28 -15.74
N GLY A 119 18.27 17.23 -15.88
CA GLY A 119 18.29 16.32 -17.03
C GLY A 119 16.91 16.11 -17.66
N SER A 120 16.88 15.43 -18.80
CA SER A 120 15.63 14.92 -19.38
C SER A 120 15.10 13.74 -18.56
N ARG A 121 13.79 13.47 -18.68
CA ARG A 121 13.15 12.38 -17.92
C ARG A 121 13.73 11.03 -18.34
N GLY A 122 14.53 10.42 -17.46
CA GLY A 122 15.14 9.09 -17.65
C GLY A 122 14.31 7.96 -17.04
N ALA A 123 14.86 6.75 -17.10
CA ALA A 123 14.32 5.61 -16.36
C ALA A 123 14.38 5.87 -14.84
N PRO A 124 13.42 5.34 -14.05
CA PRO A 124 13.46 5.50 -12.60
C PRO A 124 14.72 4.88 -12.00
N VAL A 125 15.36 5.61 -11.08
CA VAL A 125 16.56 5.21 -10.37
C VAL A 125 16.20 5.02 -8.89
N LEU A 126 16.63 3.91 -8.32
CA LEU A 126 16.57 3.65 -6.89
C LEU A 126 17.83 4.18 -6.22
N ILE A 127 17.64 4.96 -5.16
CA ILE A 127 18.72 5.52 -4.35
C ILE A 127 18.55 4.99 -2.92
N GLU A 128 19.53 4.21 -2.48
CA GLU A 128 19.62 3.70 -1.12
C GLU A 128 20.85 4.29 -0.42
N ALA A 129 20.73 4.67 0.85
CA ALA A 129 21.78 5.36 1.57
C ALA A 129 22.95 4.41 1.77
N GLY A 130 24.15 4.82 1.36
CA GLY A 130 25.34 3.97 1.39
C GLY A 130 25.46 2.99 0.22
N GLU A 131 24.52 3.01 -0.74
CA GLU A 131 24.59 2.18 -1.95
C GLU A 131 24.77 3.04 -3.21
N ALA A 132 25.27 2.40 -4.28
CA ALA A 132 25.35 3.04 -5.58
C ALA A 132 23.95 3.13 -6.23
N PRO A 133 23.62 4.27 -6.89
CA PRO A 133 22.38 4.40 -7.66
C PRO A 133 22.19 3.25 -8.65
N ARG A 134 20.98 2.68 -8.70
CA ARG A 134 20.65 1.56 -9.60
C ARG A 134 19.32 1.77 -10.30
N LEU A 135 19.19 1.29 -11.53
CA LEU A 135 17.91 1.35 -12.24
C LEU A 135 16.86 0.52 -11.49
N LEU A 136 15.68 1.10 -11.31
CA LEU A 136 14.54 0.36 -10.79
C LEU A 136 14.09 -0.60 -11.90
N ALA A 137 14.17 -1.91 -11.66
CA ALA A 137 13.66 -2.89 -12.61
C ALA A 137 12.15 -2.66 -12.80
N GLY A 138 11.73 -2.53 -14.06
CA GLY A 138 10.33 -2.34 -14.44
C GLY A 138 9.51 -3.62 -14.37
#